data_AF-A0AAP3H3H2-F1
#
_entry.id   AF-A0AAP3H3H2-F1
#
_cell.length_a   1.000
_cell.length_b   1.000
_cell.length_c   1.000
_cell.angle_alpha   90.00
_cell.angle_beta   90.00
_cell.angle_gamma   90.00
#
_symmetry.space_group_name_H-M   'P 1'
#
loop_
_entity.id
_entity.type
_entity.pdbx_description
1 polymer ?
#
loop_
_entity_poly.entity_id
_entity_poly.type
_entity_poly.pdbx_seq_one_letter_code
_entity_poly.pdbx_strand_id
1 'polypeptide(L)'
;MEDEELTEPFLVRLKAVIDADPDLNVSKLATDAGLANSTIRKMFRDNKNPRSSTMRKICAALGTTLEDFMGEARTPEQQEIVRLALQLPDHLLKELLGYGRGLAAAADLPQRESDEEK
;
A
#
# COMPACT_ATOMS: atom_id res chain seq x y z
N MET A 1 17.71 1.41 17.74
CA MET A 1 16.82 0.23 17.68
C MET A 1 17.09 -0.38 16.32
N GLU A 2 17.40 -1.67 16.25
CA GLU A 2 17.77 -2.33 15.00
C GLU A 2 16.68 -2.09 13.95
N ASP A 3 17.05 -1.40 12.87
CA ASP A 3 16.26 -1.33 11.65
C ASP A 3 16.32 -2.70 10.98
N GLU A 4 15.60 -3.64 11.56
CA GLU A 4 15.28 -4.91 10.93
C GLU A 4 14.43 -4.57 9.70
N GLU A 5 14.95 -4.83 8.50
CA GLU A 5 14.25 -4.57 7.24
C GLU A 5 12.91 -5.32 7.25
N LEU A 6 11.83 -4.61 7.53
CA LEU A 6 10.48 -5.15 7.40
C LEU A 6 10.25 -5.45 5.92
N THR A 7 10.01 -6.72 5.61
CA THR A 7 9.76 -7.17 4.24
C THR A 7 8.28 -7.24 3.93
N GLU A 8 7.44 -7.36 4.96
CA GLU A 8 6.00 -7.53 4.81
C GLU A 8 5.29 -6.18 4.57
N PRO A 9 4.52 -6.03 3.46
CA PRO A 9 3.94 -4.74 3.06
C PRO A 9 3.02 -4.09 4.11
N PHE A 10 2.24 -4.89 4.84
CA PHE A 10 1.37 -4.39 5.91
C PHE A 10 2.18 -3.84 7.08
N LEU A 11 3.27 -4.51 7.46
CA LEU A 11 4.12 -4.10 8.58
C LEU A 11 4.89 -2.82 8.26
N VAL A 12 5.40 -2.70 7.02
CA VAL A 12 6.04 -1.47 6.54
C VAL A 12 5.09 -0.28 6.66
N ARG A 13 3.86 -0.42 6.16
CA ARG A 13 2.82 0.62 6.24
C ARG A 13 2.42 0.92 7.68
N LEU A 14 2.27 -0.12 8.51
CA LEU A 14 1.92 0.04 9.91
C LEU A 14 3.00 0.78 10.69
N LYS A 15 4.28 0.47 10.45
CA LYS A 15 5.41 1.20 11.04
C LYS A 15 5.39 2.67 10.60
N ALA A 16 5.20 2.95 9.30
CA ALA A 16 5.13 4.31 8.79
C ALA A 16 4.00 5.14 9.42
N VAL A 17 2.83 4.56 9.67
CA VAL A 17 1.73 5.25 10.35
C VAL A 17 2.04 5.52 11.82
N ILE A 18 2.65 4.56 12.53
CA ILE A 18 3.07 4.73 13.92
C ILE A 18 4.18 5.79 14.04
N ASP A 19 5.13 5.82 13.10
CA ASP A 19 6.23 6.77 13.10
C ASP A 19 5.76 8.19 12.72
N ALA A 20 4.69 8.32 11.93
CA ALA A 20 4.12 9.60 11.53
C ALA A 20 3.26 10.28 12.62
N ASP A 21 2.69 9.49 13.55
CA ASP A 21 1.84 10.00 14.62
C ASP A 21 2.50 9.83 16.01
N PRO A 22 3.03 10.91 16.61
CA PRO A 22 3.72 10.84 17.90
C PRO A 22 2.79 10.46 19.08
N ASP A 23 1.46 10.56 18.93
CA ASP A 23 0.48 10.16 19.95
C ASP A 23 0.01 8.71 19.78
N LEU A 24 0.42 8.05 18.68
CA LEU A 24 0.16 6.66 18.39
C LEU A 24 1.36 5.83 18.84
N ASN A 25 1.13 4.90 19.77
CA ASN A 25 2.14 3.92 20.16
C ASN A 25 1.58 2.51 20.06
N VAL A 26 2.48 1.54 19.89
CA VAL A 26 2.14 0.11 19.71
C VAL A 26 1.21 -0.41 20.82
N SER A 27 1.38 0.07 22.04
CA SER A 27 0.58 -0.37 23.19
C SER A 27 -0.84 0.19 23.15
N LYS A 28 -1.00 1.46 22.82
CA LYS A 28 -2.30 2.13 22.64
C LYS A 28 -3.06 1.49 21.48
N LEU A 29 -2.39 1.32 20.33
CA LEU A 29 -2.96 0.66 19.16
C LEU A 29 -3.41 -0.78 19.44
N ALA A 30 -2.63 -1.56 20.20
CA ALA A 30 -3.03 -2.91 20.59
C ALA A 30 -4.29 -2.90 21.45
N THR A 31 -4.38 -1.94 22.39
CA THR A 31 -5.53 -1.78 23.28
C THR A 31 -6.79 -1.42 22.48
N ASP A 32 -6.68 -0.44 21.58
CA ASP A 32 -7.79 0.03 20.74
C ASP A 32 -8.25 -1.06 19.75
N ALA A 33 -7.33 -1.90 19.26
CA ALA A 33 -7.63 -3.04 18.41
C ALA A 33 -8.17 -4.28 19.15
N GLY A 34 -8.26 -4.24 20.49
CA GLY A 34 -8.66 -5.39 21.31
C GLY A 34 -7.69 -6.56 21.19
N LEU A 35 -6.39 -6.26 21.09
CA LEU A 35 -5.29 -7.22 20.98
C LEU A 35 -4.41 -7.14 22.24
N ALA A 36 -3.66 -8.22 22.51
CA ALA A 36 -2.67 -8.18 23.56
C ALA A 36 -1.51 -7.25 23.15
N ASN A 37 -0.98 -6.48 24.11
CA ASN A 37 0.19 -5.59 23.92
C ASN A 37 1.42 -6.30 23.33
N SER A 38 1.53 -7.62 23.50
CA SER A 38 2.61 -8.43 22.95
C SER A 38 2.36 -8.84 21.49
N THR A 39 1.12 -8.79 21.00
CA THR A 39 0.76 -9.25 19.65
C THR A 39 1.42 -8.39 18.57
N ILE A 40 1.27 -7.06 18.63
CA ILE A 40 1.85 -6.17 17.62
C ILE A 40 3.38 -6.18 17.68
N ARG A 41 3.98 -6.22 18.88
CA ARG A 41 5.44 -6.36 19.03
C ARG A 41 5.98 -7.66 18.42
N LYS A 42 5.25 -8.77 18.61
CA LYS A 42 5.60 -10.05 17.97
C LYS A 42 5.49 -9.99 16.46
N MET A 43 4.51 -9.28 15.90
CA MET A 43 4.38 -9.11 14.45
C MET A 43 5.62 -8.44 13.84
N PHE A 44 6.10 -7.36 14.46
CA PHE A 44 7.29 -6.66 14.00
C PHE A 44 8.55 -7.51 14.11
N ARG A 45 8.75 -8.20 15.24
CA ARG A 45 9.91 -9.07 15.44
C ARG A 45 9.91 -10.31 14.54
N ASP A 46 8.76 -10.95 14.37
CA ASP A 46 8.65 -12.16 13.57
C ASP A 46 8.56 -11.84 12.06
N ASN A 47 8.57 -10.53 11.70
CA ASN A 47 8.44 -9.96 10.35
C ASN A 47 7.48 -10.77 9.47
N LYS A 48 6.29 -11.06 10.02
CA LYS A 48 5.30 -11.93 9.40
C LYS A 48 3.94 -11.29 9.43
N ASN A 49 3.28 -11.31 8.27
CA ASN A 49 1.92 -10.83 8.16
C ASN A 49 0.97 -11.60 9.11
N PRO A 50 0.24 -10.89 9.96
CA PRO A 50 -0.74 -11.51 10.82
C PRO A 50 -1.96 -11.96 10.01
N ARG A 51 -2.87 -12.72 10.63
CA ARG A 51 -4.10 -13.14 9.95
C ARG A 51 -4.92 -11.92 9.53
N SER A 52 -5.67 -12.04 8.42
CA SER A 52 -6.55 -10.98 7.91
C SER A 52 -7.60 -10.51 8.93
N SER A 53 -8.00 -11.38 9.87
CA SER A 53 -8.85 -10.99 11.00
C SER A 53 -8.16 -10.03 11.96
N THR A 54 -6.87 -10.24 12.23
CA THR A 54 -6.07 -9.36 13.08
C THR A 54 -5.71 -8.07 12.37
N MET A 55 -5.36 -8.12 11.09
CA MET A 55 -5.12 -6.91 10.29
C MET A 55 -6.36 -6.01 10.28
N ARG A 56 -7.56 -6.56 10.06
CA ARG A 56 -8.82 -5.80 10.12
C ARG A 56 -9.07 -5.13 11.48
N LYS A 57 -8.74 -5.79 12.59
CA LYS A 57 -8.87 -5.18 13.93
C LYS A 57 -7.94 -3.99 14.10
N ILE A 58 -6.70 -4.11 13.62
CA ILE A 58 -5.71 -3.03 13.65
C ILE A 58 -6.19 -1.86 12.78
N CYS A 59 -6.62 -2.12 11.54
CA CYS A 59 -7.15 -1.09 10.64
C CYS A 59 -8.38 -0.41 11.25
N ALA A 60 -9.31 -1.17 11.84
CA ALA A 60 -10.50 -0.62 12.49
C ALA A 60 -10.15 0.31 13.67
N ALA A 61 -9.11 -0.03 14.46
CA ALA A 61 -8.61 0.83 15.52
C ALA A 61 -7.97 2.13 14.99
N LEU A 62 -7.37 2.07 13.79
CA LEU A 62 -6.86 3.23 13.07
C LEU A 62 -7.95 4.03 12.34
N GLY A 63 -9.23 3.60 12.42
CA GLY A 63 -10.33 4.27 11.74
C GLY A 63 -10.36 4.06 10.22
N THR A 64 -9.72 3.00 9.72
CA THR A 64 -9.64 2.67 8.28
C THR A 64 -10.04 1.22 8.01
N THR A 65 -10.24 0.85 6.75
CA THR A 65 -10.51 -0.53 6.34
C THR A 65 -9.22 -1.23 5.93
N LEU A 66 -9.24 -2.57 5.89
CA LEU A 66 -8.07 -3.31 5.38
C LEU A 66 -7.89 -3.04 3.89
N GLU A 67 -8.98 -2.92 3.13
CA GLU A 67 -8.91 -2.57 1.70
C GLU A 67 -8.32 -1.18 1.47
N ASP A 68 -8.61 -0.19 2.33
CA ASP A 68 -8.03 1.15 2.20
C ASP A 68 -6.58 1.19 2.69
N PHE A 69 -6.27 0.47 3.76
CA PHE A 69 -4.94 0.42 4.35
C PHE A 69 -3.92 -0.33 3.48
N MET A 70 -4.35 -1.45 2.91
CA MET A 70 -3.56 -2.27 1.98
C MET A 70 -3.81 -1.92 0.52
N GLY A 71 -4.86 -1.16 0.24
CA GLY A 71 -5.12 -0.56 -1.06
C GLY A 71 -3.87 0.16 -1.52
N GLU A 72 -3.54 -0.03 -2.78
CA GLU A 72 -2.31 0.48 -3.38
C GLU A 72 -2.06 1.89 -2.87
N ALA A 73 -0.85 2.11 -2.33
CA ALA A 73 -0.43 3.44 -1.92
C ALA A 73 -0.27 4.16 -3.24
N ARG A 74 -1.39 4.71 -3.73
CA ARG A 74 -1.43 5.34 -5.02
C ARG A 74 -0.49 6.51 -4.93
N THR A 75 0.52 6.54 -5.79
CA THR A 75 1.34 7.74 -5.93
C THR A 75 0.42 8.93 -6.24
N PRO A 76 0.83 10.18 -5.98
CA PRO A 76 0.02 11.35 -6.31
C PRO A 76 -0.50 11.31 -7.76
N GLU A 77 0.30 10.78 -8.68
CA GLU A 77 -0.06 10.58 -10.08
C GLU A 77 -1.15 9.52 -10.25
N GLN A 78 -1.05 8.38 -9.56
CA GLN A 78 -2.07 7.33 -9.60
C GLN A 78 -3.39 7.80 -8.96
N GLN A 79 -3.33 8.61 -7.90
CA GLN A 79 -4.52 9.23 -7.30
C GLN A 79 -5.20 10.18 -8.28
N GLU A 80 -4.42 11.02 -8.97
CA GLU A 80 -4.95 11.95 -9.97
C GLU A 80 -5.57 11.22 -11.16
N ILE A 81 -4.94 10.15 -11.64
CA ILE A 81 -5.50 9.31 -12.72
C ILE A 81 -6.87 8.75 -12.32
N VAL A 82 -7.03 8.23 -11.10
CA VAL A 82 -8.33 7.73 -10.64
C VAL A 82 -9.35 8.86 -10.49
N ARG A 83 -8.94 10.02 -9.97
CA ARG A 83 -9.83 11.19 -9.85
C ARG A 83 -10.37 11.62 -11.21
N LEU A 84 -9.50 11.71 -12.21
CA LEU A 84 -9.87 12.06 -13.58
C LEU A 84 -10.74 10.96 -14.21
N ALA A 85 -10.42 9.69 -14.01
CA ALA A 85 -11.20 8.58 -14.54
C ALA A 85 -12.66 8.61 -14.04
N LEU A 86 -12.91 8.94 -12.78
CA LEU A 86 -14.27 9.07 -12.23
C LEU A 86 -15.09 10.21 -12.84
N GLN A 87 -14.44 11.22 -13.43
CA GLN A 87 -15.08 12.36 -14.07
C GLN A 87 -15.33 12.15 -15.56
N LEU A 88 -14.79 11.07 -16.14
CA LEU A 88 -14.92 10.80 -17.57
C LEU A 88 -16.20 10.01 -17.88
N PRO A 89 -16.87 10.31 -19.01
CA PRO A 89 -17.93 9.46 -19.54
C PRO A 89 -17.39 8.11 -20.03
N ASP A 90 -18.24 7.08 -20.00
CA ASP A 90 -17.88 5.68 -20.26
C ASP A 90 -17.04 5.42 -21.52
N HIS A 91 -17.27 6.18 -22.60
CA HIS A 91 -16.52 6.02 -23.84
C HIS A 91 -15.07 6.49 -23.70
N LEU A 92 -14.84 7.63 -23.02
CA LEU A 92 -13.48 8.13 -22.75
C LEU A 92 -12.75 7.28 -21.71
N LEU A 93 -13.48 6.68 -20.76
CA LEU A 93 -12.87 5.75 -19.80
C LEU A 93 -12.36 4.47 -20.51
N LYS A 94 -13.09 3.98 -21.52
CA LYS A 94 -12.65 2.86 -22.36
C LYS A 94 -11.42 3.23 -23.19
N GLU A 95 -11.36 4.45 -23.71
CA GLU A 95 -10.17 4.96 -24.41
C GLU A 95 -8.97 5.06 -23.47
N LEU A 96 -9.13 5.67 -22.29
CA LEU A 96 -8.08 5.78 -21.26
C LEU A 96 -7.53 4.39 -20.88
N LEU A 97 -8.41 3.41 -20.71
CA LEU A 97 -8.02 2.02 -20.45
C LEU A 97 -7.23 1.41 -21.63
N GLY A 98 -7.63 1.71 -22.87
CA GLY A 98 -6.90 1.30 -24.08
C GLY A 98 -5.49 1.88 -24.12
N TYR A 99 -5.35 3.18 -23.86
CA TYR A 99 -4.05 3.85 -23.78
C TYR A 99 -3.17 3.28 -22.66
N GLY A 100 -3.74 3.07 -21.47
CA GLY A 100 -3.02 2.46 -20.35
C GLY A 100 -2.47 1.07 -20.68
N ARG A 101 -3.27 0.23 -21.37
CA ARG A 101 -2.83 -1.08 -21.85
C ARG A 101 -1.70 -0.97 -22.87
N GLY A 102 -1.78 -0.01 -23.79
CA GLY A 102 -0.73 0.25 -24.78
C GLY A 102 0.59 0.68 -24.13
N LEU A 103 0.53 1.59 -23.16
CA LEU A 103 1.70 2.05 -22.41
C LEU A 103 2.34 0.92 -21.60
N ALA A 104 1.53 0.09 -20.93
CA ALA A 104 2.04 -1.05 -20.18
C ALA A 104 2.72 -2.07 -21.10
N ALA A 105 2.10 -2.41 -22.24
CA ALA A 105 2.69 -3.32 -23.22
C ALA A 105 3.99 -2.78 -23.84
N ALA A 106 4.09 -1.46 -24.05
CA ALA A 106 5.29 -0.82 -24.56
C ALA A 106 6.43 -0.81 -23.53
N ALA A 107 6.11 -0.67 -22.23
CA ALA A 107 7.10 -0.74 -21.16
C ALA A 107 7.66 -2.15 -20.93
N ASP A 108 6.87 -3.19 -21.25
CA ASP A 108 7.25 -4.60 -21.11
C ASP A 108 8.08 -5.13 -22.29
N LEU A 109 8.24 -4.35 -23.36
CA LEU A 109 9.17 -4.67 -24.44
C LEU A 109 10.60 -4.37 -23.96
N PRO A 110 11.54 -5.33 -24.01
CA PRO A 110 12.95 -5.02 -23.78
C PRO A 110 13.36 -3.97 -24.80
N GLN A 111 14.04 -2.91 -24.34
CA GLN A 111 14.61 -1.88 -25.21
C GLN A 111 15.32 -2.59 -26.37
N ARG A 112 14.71 -2.56 -27.56
CA ARG A 112 15.42 -2.98 -28.77
C ARG A 112 16.59 -2.02 -28.90
N GLU A 113 17.78 -2.60 -28.80
CA GLU A 113 19.06 -1.99 -29.08
C GLU A 113 18.89 -0.96 -30.20
N SER A 114 19.20 0.30 -29.87
CA SER A 114 19.52 1.28 -30.88
C SER A 114 20.81 0.79 -31.55
N ASP A 115 20.66 -0.04 -32.58
CA ASP A 115 21.65 -0.23 -33.63
C ASP A 115 21.87 1.14 -34.28
N GLU A 116 22.77 1.93 -33.71
CA GLU A 116 23.39 3.06 -34.39
C GLU A 116 24.59 2.51 -35.16
N GLU A 117 24.27 2.02 -36.36
CA GLU A 117 25.20 1.65 -37.42
C GLU A 117 26.19 2.81 -37.66
N LYS A 118 27.50 2.54 -37.50
CA LYS A 118 28.56 3.45 -37.94
C LYS A 118 29.71 2.70 -38.57
#